data_AF-A0A540LA36-F1
#
_entry.id   AF-A0A540LA36-F1
#
_cell.length_a   1.000
_cell.length_b   1.000
_cell.length_c   1.000
_cell.angle_alpha   90.00
_cell.angle_beta   90.00
_cell.angle_gamma   90.00
#
_symmetry.space_group_name_H-M   'P 1'
#
loop_
_entity.id
_entity.type
_entity.pdbx_description
1 polymer ?
#
loop_
_entity_poly.entity_id
_entity_poly.type
_entity_poly.pdbx_seq_one_letter_code
_entity_poly.pdbx_strand_id
1 'polypeptide(L)' 'MMTGLHTVADIFCVGCGSIVGWKYETAHEKGQKYKEGKSVLERIKVSGPEGRTYWASHEAQVGSSDADEG' A
#
# COMPACT_ATOMS: atom_id res chain seq x y z
N MET A 1 -12.80 -9.59 -11.51
CA MET A 1 -12.06 -8.36 -11.85
C MET A 1 -12.95 -7.52 -12.76
N MET A 2 -13.20 -6.26 -12.42
CA MET A 2 -13.80 -5.32 -13.36
C MET A 2 -12.67 -4.72 -14.20
N THR A 3 -12.60 -5.12 -15.45
CA THR A 3 -11.67 -4.55 -16.45
C THR A 3 -12.24 -3.23 -16.95
N GLY A 4 -11.36 -2.28 -17.26
CA GLY A 4 -11.73 -0.97 -17.80
C GLY A 4 -10.47 -0.22 -18.24
N LEU A 5 -10.61 0.82 -19.05
CA LEU A 5 -9.46 1.60 -19.55
C LEU A 5 -8.98 2.59 -18.50
N HIS A 6 -7.70 2.51 -18.16
CA HIS A 6 -7.07 3.38 -17.17
C HIS A 6 -5.75 3.95 -17.72
N THR A 7 -5.51 5.22 -17.43
CA THR A 7 -4.17 5.83 -17.52
C THR A 7 -3.49 5.62 -16.16
N VAL A 8 -2.29 5.06 -16.19
CA VAL A 8 -1.49 4.78 -14.99
C VAL A 8 -0.11 5.42 -15.13
N ALA A 9 0.48 5.77 -13.99
CA ALA A 9 1.86 6.22 -13.89
C ALA A 9 2.68 5.25 -13.05
N ASP A 10 3.89 4.95 -13.50
CA ASP A 10 4.82 4.09 -12.76
C ASP A 10 5.28 4.77 -11.46
N ILE A 11 5.43 3.96 -10.42
CA ILE A 11 6.02 4.36 -9.14
C ILE A 11 7.39 3.70 -9.06
N PHE A 12 8.43 4.50 -8.91
CA PHE A 12 9.79 4.03 -8.76
C PHE A 12 10.36 4.37 -7.37
N CYS A 13 11.26 3.52 -6.89
CA CYS A 13 12.01 3.80 -5.67
C CYS A 13 13.06 4.88 -5.95
N VAL A 14 13.07 5.97 -5.18
CA VAL A 14 14.06 7.05 -5.34
C VAL A 14 15.49 6.58 -5.04
N GLY A 15 15.65 5.57 -4.18
CA GLY A 15 16.98 5.07 -3.80
C GLY A 15 17.65 4.20 -4.86
N CYS A 16 16.89 3.35 -5.57
CA CYS A 16 17.45 2.39 -6.54
C CYS A 16 16.90 2.51 -7.97
N GLY A 17 15.95 3.42 -8.21
CA GLY A 17 15.32 3.64 -9.51
C GLY A 17 14.39 2.51 -9.99
N SER A 18 14.25 1.43 -9.23
CA SER A 18 13.43 0.29 -9.64
C SER A 18 11.94 0.61 -9.60
N ILE A 19 11.17 0.15 -10.59
CA ILE A 19 9.70 0.26 -10.60
C ILE A 19 9.12 -0.70 -9.56
N VAL A 20 8.44 -0.15 -8.56
CA VAL A 20 7.85 -0.87 -7.42
C VAL A 20 6.33 -0.99 -7.50
N GLY A 21 5.70 -0.34 -8.47
CA GLY A 21 4.26 -0.35 -8.65
C GLY A 21 3.79 0.74 -9.60
N TRP A 22 2.52 1.09 -9.50
CA TRP A 22 1.87 2.08 -10.35
C TRP A 22 0.69 2.74 -9.65
N LYS A 23 0.30 3.92 -10.11
CA LYS A 23 -0.83 4.72 -9.62
C LYS A 23 -1.85 4.92 -10.72
N TYR A 24 -3.13 4.87 -10.38
CA TYR A 24 -4.20 5.27 -11.30
C TYR A 24 -4.24 6.81 -11.41
N GLU A 25 -3.97 7.34 -12.60
CA GLU A 25 -4.12 8.76 -12.89
C GLU A 25 -5.54 9.09 -13.35
N THR A 26 -6.09 8.25 -14.24
CA THR A 26 -7.43 8.47 -14.78
C THR A 26 -8.11 7.14 -15.08
N ALA A 27 -9.35 6.98 -14.63
CA ALA A 27 -10.27 5.91 -14.99
C ALA A 27 -11.33 6.48 -15.92
N HIS A 28 -11.55 5.86 -17.09
CA HIS A 28 -12.47 6.41 -18.08
C HIS A 28 -13.95 6.13 -17.75
N GLU A 29 -14.19 5.09 -16.95
CA GLU A 29 -15.53 4.70 -16.52
C GLU A 29 -15.89 5.32 -15.18
N LYS A 30 -17.10 5.91 -15.10
CA LYS A 30 -17.61 6.53 -13.86
C LYS A 30 -17.57 5.57 -12.67
N GLY A 31 -17.90 4.29 -12.89
CA GLY A 31 -17.88 3.25 -11.86
C GLY A 31 -16.49 2.91 -11.34
N GLN A 32 -15.42 3.37 -12.00
CA GLN A 32 -14.03 3.08 -11.63
C GLN A 32 -13.26 4.33 -11.17
N LYS A 33 -13.89 5.51 -11.14
CA LYS A 33 -13.29 6.76 -10.64
C LYS A 33 -12.75 6.67 -9.22
N TYR A 34 -13.31 5.78 -8.39
CA TYR A 34 -12.82 5.51 -7.04
C TYR A 34 -11.38 4.95 -6.99
N LYS A 35 -10.84 4.51 -8.13
CA LYS A 35 -9.45 4.03 -8.26
C LYS A 35 -8.46 5.16 -8.50
N GLU A 36 -8.89 6.28 -9.10
CA GLU A 36 -8.02 7.44 -9.35
C GLU A 36 -7.36 7.90 -8.05
N GLY A 37 -6.06 8.19 -8.11
CA GLY A 37 -5.27 8.54 -6.93
C GLY A 37 -4.77 7.33 -6.12
N LYS A 38 -5.36 6.14 -6.28
CA LYS A 38 -4.90 4.93 -5.58
C LYS A 38 -3.68 4.32 -6.25
N SER A 39 -2.85 3.69 -5.43
CA SER A 39 -1.60 3.07 -5.86
C SER A 39 -1.64 1.56 -5.60
N VAL A 40 -0.99 0.81 -6.49
CA VAL A 40 -0.77 -0.62 -6.34
C VAL A 40 0.74 -0.84 -6.33
N LEU A 41 1.23 -1.43 -5.24
CA LEU A 41 2.65 -1.72 -5.04
C LEU A 41 2.89 -3.23 -5.00
N GLU A 42 4.01 -3.64 -5.59
CA GLU A 42 4.47 -5.02 -5.54
C GLU A 42 5.18 -5.29 -4.20
N ARG A 43 4.54 -6.04 -3.30
CA ARG A 43 5.06 -6.32 -1.95
C ARG A 43 6.48 -6.86 -1.96
N ILE A 44 6.81 -7.77 -2.87
CA ILE A 44 8.16 -8.37 -2.95
C ILE A 44 9.21 -7.30 -3.27
N LYS A 45 8.88 -6.33 -4.13
CA LYS A 45 9.78 -5.23 -4.48
C LYS A 45 9.93 -4.19 -3.37
N VAL A 46 8.95 -4.09 -2.47
CA VAL A 46 8.94 -3.11 -1.36
C VAL A 46 9.48 -3.71 -0.06
N SER A 47 9.21 -4.97 0.25
CA SER A 47 9.45 -5.59 1.56
C SER A 47 10.22 -6.91 1.50
N GLY A 48 10.63 -7.36 0.31
CA GLY A 48 11.31 -8.64 0.13
C GLY A 48 10.39 -9.86 0.29
N PRO A 49 10.92 -11.08 0.08
CA PRO A 49 10.16 -12.32 0.14
C PRO A 49 9.55 -12.62 1.52
N GLU A 50 10.16 -12.10 2.58
CA GLU A 50 9.81 -12.35 3.98
C GLU A 50 8.60 -11.53 4.46
N GLY A 51 8.10 -10.59 3.64
CA GLY A 51 6.82 -9.91 3.87
C GLY A 51 6.65 -9.25 5.24
N ARG A 52 7.70 -8.66 5.83
CA ARG A 52 7.58 -7.92 7.10
C ARG A 52 6.57 -6.76 6.96
N THR A 53 5.46 -6.88 7.67
CA THR A 53 4.32 -5.97 7.65
C THR A 53 4.60 -4.71 8.46
N TYR A 54 5.00 -3.63 7.78
CA TYR A 54 5.12 -2.30 8.42
C TYR A 54 3.76 -1.63 8.73
N TRP A 55 2.63 -2.33 8.52
CA TRP A 55 1.27 -1.80 8.69
C TRP A 55 0.50 -2.37 9.89
N ALA A 56 1.13 -3.17 10.76
CA ALA A 56 0.47 -3.67 11.98
C ALA A 56 0.41 -2.64 13.13
N SER A 57 1.00 -1.45 12.99
CA SER A 57 1.14 -0.50 14.12
C SER A 57 0.09 0.61 14.18
N HIS A 58 -1.05 0.50 13.49
CA HIS A 58 -2.16 1.46 13.68
C HIS A 58 -3.25 0.97 14.63
N GLU A 59 -3.02 -0.12 15.35
CA GLU A 59 -3.84 -0.47 16.51
C GLU A 59 -2.97 -0.28 17.76
N ALA A 60 -3.28 0.81 18.45
CA ALA A 60 -2.52 1.33 19.57
C ALA A 60 -2.32 0.26 20.65
N GLN A 61 -1.09 0.23 21.18
CA GLN A 61 -0.83 -0.21 22.55
C GLN A 61 -1.72 0.61 23.50
N VAL A 62 -2.93 0.14 23.79
CA VAL A 62 -3.65 0.50 25.01
C VAL A 62 -3.09 -0.41 26.09
N GLY A 63 -2.19 0.15 26.89
CA GLY A 63 -1.62 -0.52 28.04
C GLY A 63 -2.66 -0.79 29.13
N SER A 64 -2.46 -1.89 29.84
CA SER A 64 -2.42 -1.86 31.29
C SER A 64 -1.30 -2.81 31.73
N SER A 65 -0.23 -2.25 32.26
CA SER A 65 0.69 -2.99 33.11
C SER A 65 0.20 -2.76 34.53
N ASP A 66 -0.40 -3.76 35.14
CA ASP A 66 -0.59 -3.78 36.58
C ASP A 66 0.29 -4.90 37.14
N ALA A 67 1.41 -4.48 37.71
CA ALA A 67 2.16 -5.26 38.68
C ALA A 67 1.83 -4.68 40.05
N ASP A 68 1.34 -5.51 40.98
CA ASP A 68 1.71 -5.40 42.39
C ASP A 68 1.50 -6.75 43.09
N GLU A 69 2.55 -7.22 43.77
CA GLU A 69 2.52 -8.35 44.69
C GLU A 69 1.78 -7.98 45.98
N GLY A 70 1.05 -8.95 46.55
CA GLY A 70 0.52 -8.90 47.92
C GLY A 70 0.19 -10.29 48.44
#